data_AF-A0A7S3FUK4-F1
#
_entry.id   AF-A0A7S3FUK4-F1
#
_cell.length_a   1.000
_cell.length_b   1.000
_cell.length_c   1.000
_cell.angle_alpha   90.00
_cell.angle_beta   90.00
_cell.angle_gamma   90.00
#
_symmetry.space_group_name_H-M   'P 1'
#
loop_
_entity.id
_entity.type
_entity.pdbx_description
1 polymer ?
#
loop_
_entity_poly.entity_id
_entity_poly.type
_entity_poly.pdbx_seq_one_letter_code
_entity_poly.pdbx_strand_id
1 'polypeptide(L)'
;VGEKVGEEQLGTRESHQNRKSLERIASKNSLQSKMSNHFSQSKLSSGGIHSKKQKKQLEFTREYMIQIWEEMASAYIREGVLTINEIKKSREKMVENLNQSQSDFITFLERPCLKQDKVNEFVLSLNKFSLEFPDLRKDDQTKEELINRLEQLSNTLWTITEQRKDDSILLIREMSQGGWADQLMRQILRNMASLVEIEIKKFEVVYRMVMQNEMPVELDAEILTKKLLNRLVPAYDDQTQTSPVLVQVIQSLSKKLEEILQNNPLVQQIMDDYQGRILRNEKEIFLYKLGVINTWALVILEEISMHSQQVYEQLDDWIVFAVAQENQISQQVISVLREAIQGEQLNIEDYQVQLQPLQLFSMIDTIHFSGKAMPLYLSNVKLPSDEIESRRFQVLHLRQLYKEMRFFSAARGNLNSLDSQTYVNIIMMAIRQGRVPLQFKFRRFEQFALLSSKFFVQTITMLDIQSGAGAEAYNGKLNIASIQKEGQQRTFLDWKKLLTYFALLMSTRPTERDLGQLRVKLSVAAAAPSKFISKKEFVDVPFWFDEVEGKPDSTLEAQWIEQ
;
A
#
# COMPACT_ATOMS: atom_id res chain seq x y z
N VAL A 1 -44.86 -30.03 -58.70
CA VAL A 1 -44.38 -31.32 -58.17
C VAL A 1 -43.32 -30.97 -57.16
N GLY A 2 -43.64 -31.13 -55.87
CA GLY A 2 -42.88 -30.55 -54.77
C GLY A 2 -41.71 -31.42 -54.33
N GLU A 3 -40.62 -30.77 -53.92
CA GLU A 3 -39.61 -31.35 -53.05
C GLU A 3 -38.99 -30.27 -52.16
N LYS A 4 -38.67 -30.71 -50.95
CA LYS A 4 -38.48 -29.94 -49.73
C LYS A 4 -37.15 -29.20 -49.70
N VAL A 5 -37.20 -27.97 -49.20
CA VAL A 5 -36.04 -27.21 -48.69
C VAL A 5 -35.70 -27.74 -47.29
N GLY A 6 -34.45 -28.15 -47.09
CA GLY A 6 -33.84 -28.42 -45.80
C GLY A 6 -32.56 -27.59 -45.68
N GLU A 7 -32.63 -26.50 -44.92
CA GLU A 7 -31.47 -25.75 -44.45
C GLU A 7 -31.05 -26.30 -43.08
N GLU A 8 -29.79 -26.76 -42.99
CA GLU A 8 -29.13 -27.14 -41.74
C GLU A 8 -28.61 -25.90 -41.00
N GLN A 9 -29.13 -25.70 -39.78
CA GLN A 9 -28.58 -24.78 -38.78
C GLN A 9 -27.39 -25.44 -38.06
N LEU A 10 -26.17 -25.00 -38.36
CA LEU A 10 -24.96 -25.29 -37.59
C LEU A 10 -24.33 -23.96 -37.17
N GLY A 11 -24.77 -23.42 -36.04
CA GLY A 11 -24.27 -22.13 -35.55
C GLY A 11 -24.93 -21.62 -34.29
N THR A 12 -25.02 -22.42 -33.22
CA THR A 12 -25.48 -21.91 -31.89
C THR A 12 -25.08 -22.78 -30.69
N ARG A 13 -24.12 -23.71 -30.83
CA ARG A 13 -23.79 -24.65 -29.74
C ARG A 13 -22.61 -24.22 -28.85
N GLU A 14 -21.69 -23.38 -29.32
CA GLU A 14 -20.51 -22.97 -28.53
C GLU A 14 -20.75 -21.76 -27.61
N SER A 15 -21.72 -20.90 -27.93
CA SER A 15 -22.06 -19.71 -27.12
C SER A 15 -22.91 -20.02 -25.88
N HIS A 16 -23.47 -21.23 -25.77
CA HIS A 16 -24.22 -21.70 -24.59
C HIS A 16 -23.40 -22.54 -23.62
N GLN A 17 -22.24 -23.05 -24.05
CA GLN A 17 -21.38 -23.84 -23.18
C GLN A 17 -20.51 -22.93 -22.30
N ASN A 18 -20.02 -21.79 -22.82
CA ASN A 18 -19.27 -20.80 -22.04
C ASN A 18 -20.12 -20.00 -21.03
N ARG A 19 -21.43 -19.84 -21.28
CA ARG A 19 -22.34 -19.15 -20.35
C ARG A 19 -22.70 -20.02 -19.13
N LYS A 20 -22.76 -21.34 -19.30
CA LYS A 20 -23.01 -22.30 -18.20
C LYS A 20 -21.79 -22.58 -17.32
N SER A 21 -20.56 -22.36 -17.81
CA SER A 21 -19.34 -22.44 -17.01
C SER A 21 -19.18 -21.25 -16.07
N LEU A 22 -19.56 -20.03 -16.51
CA LEU A 22 -19.52 -18.81 -15.69
C LEU A 22 -20.57 -18.82 -14.56
N GLU A 23 -21.77 -19.36 -14.77
CA GLU A 23 -22.78 -19.53 -13.71
C GLU A 23 -22.40 -20.60 -12.68
N ARG A 24 -21.61 -21.61 -13.06
CA ARG A 24 -21.09 -22.63 -12.12
C ARG A 24 -19.95 -22.11 -11.23
N ILE A 25 -19.22 -21.09 -11.65
CA ILE A 25 -18.19 -20.44 -10.83
C ILE A 25 -18.82 -19.42 -9.86
N ALA A 26 -19.89 -18.73 -10.28
CA ALA A 26 -20.67 -17.85 -9.40
C ALA A 26 -21.41 -18.60 -8.28
N SER A 27 -21.82 -19.86 -8.52
CA SER A 27 -22.55 -20.67 -7.54
C SER A 27 -21.67 -21.24 -6.40
N LYS A 28 -20.35 -21.41 -6.63
CA LYS A 28 -19.41 -21.95 -5.62
C LYS A 28 -18.97 -20.94 -4.56
N ASN A 29 -19.09 -19.65 -4.80
CA ASN A 29 -18.80 -18.61 -3.80
C ASN A 29 -19.98 -18.35 -2.83
N SER A 30 -21.13 -19.00 -3.00
CA SER A 30 -22.30 -18.85 -2.11
C SER A 30 -22.41 -19.90 -1.00
N LEU A 31 -21.45 -20.83 -0.90
CA LEU A 31 -21.50 -21.98 0.03
C LEU A 31 -20.73 -21.80 1.34
N GLN A 32 -20.07 -20.66 1.58
CA GLN A 32 -19.44 -20.37 2.88
C GLN A 32 -20.28 -19.48 3.81
N SER A 33 -21.50 -19.09 3.41
CA SER A 33 -22.39 -18.23 4.21
C SER A 33 -23.41 -19.00 5.09
N LYS A 34 -23.37 -20.34 5.14
CA LYS A 34 -24.41 -21.16 5.79
C LYS A 34 -24.11 -21.73 7.19
N MET A 35 -23.16 -21.17 7.93
CA MET A 35 -23.00 -21.48 9.36
C MET A 35 -22.93 -20.22 10.23
N SER A 36 -23.99 -19.43 10.23
CA SER A 36 -24.26 -18.48 11.33
C SER A 36 -25.75 -18.10 11.39
N ASN A 37 -26.64 -19.08 11.23
CA ASN A 37 -28.08 -18.90 11.43
C ASN A 37 -28.60 -19.99 12.36
N HIS A 38 -28.24 -19.89 13.63
CA HIS A 38 -28.95 -20.59 14.70
C HIS A 38 -29.29 -19.61 15.81
N PHE A 39 -30.14 -18.63 15.51
CA PHE A 39 -31.14 -18.16 16.44
C PHE A 39 -32.22 -17.40 15.65
N SER A 40 -33.49 -17.69 15.92
CA SER A 40 -34.70 -17.10 15.30
C SER A 40 -35.28 -17.89 14.13
N GLN A 41 -36.13 -18.88 14.44
CA GLN A 41 -37.50 -18.94 13.93
C GLN A 41 -38.29 -20.04 14.66
N SER A 42 -39.23 -19.63 15.51
CA SER A 42 -40.50 -20.34 15.61
C SER A 42 -41.61 -19.35 16.01
N LYS A 43 -42.59 -19.20 15.13
CA LYS A 43 -44.03 -19.43 15.38
C LYS A 43 -44.88 -18.58 14.43
N LEU A 44 -45.42 -19.25 13.42
CA LEU A 44 -46.79 -19.02 12.97
C LEU A 44 -47.65 -20.12 13.58
N SER A 45 -48.35 -19.81 14.66
CA SER A 45 -49.66 -20.40 14.93
C SER A 45 -50.46 -19.48 15.86
N SER A 46 -51.67 -19.22 15.40
CA SER A 46 -52.75 -18.46 15.99
C SER A 46 -53.19 -19.00 17.35
N GLY A 47 -53.35 -18.10 18.32
CA GLY A 47 -53.97 -18.38 19.61
C GLY A 47 -53.69 -17.26 20.59
N GLY A 48 -54.68 -16.38 20.80
CA GLY A 48 -54.59 -15.32 21.78
C GLY A 48 -54.47 -15.87 23.20
N ILE A 49 -53.55 -15.32 23.98
CA ILE A 49 -53.61 -15.13 25.43
C ILE A 49 -52.56 -14.04 25.74
N HIS A 50 -53.02 -12.94 26.34
CA HIS A 50 -52.16 -11.89 26.88
C HIS A 50 -51.16 -12.48 27.87
N SER A 51 -49.87 -12.48 27.51
CA SER A 51 -48.78 -12.58 28.47
C SER A 51 -47.75 -11.51 28.16
N LYS A 52 -47.60 -10.57 29.11
CA LYS A 52 -46.52 -9.59 29.13
C LYS A 52 -45.19 -10.36 29.13
N LYS A 53 -44.51 -10.46 27.98
CA LYS A 53 -43.10 -10.84 27.92
C LYS A 53 -42.29 -9.73 28.59
N GLN A 54 -42.04 -9.86 29.88
CA GLN A 54 -40.91 -9.19 30.51
C GLN A 54 -39.64 -9.63 29.76
N LYS A 55 -38.99 -8.70 29.07
CA LYS A 55 -37.59 -8.87 28.63
C LYS A 55 -36.81 -9.20 29.91
N LYS A 56 -36.39 -10.47 30.08
CA LYS A 56 -35.43 -10.86 31.12
C LYS A 56 -34.21 -9.95 30.92
N GLN A 57 -33.93 -9.07 31.88
CA GLN A 57 -32.65 -8.38 31.93
C GLN A 57 -31.58 -9.47 31.93
N LEU A 58 -30.70 -9.47 30.92
CA LEU A 58 -29.54 -10.34 30.91
C LEU A 58 -28.66 -9.96 32.09
N GLU A 59 -28.46 -10.89 33.01
CA GLU A 59 -27.60 -10.69 34.16
C GLU A 59 -26.15 -10.82 33.68
N PHE A 60 -25.41 -9.71 33.68
CA PHE A 60 -24.00 -9.67 33.28
C PHE A 60 -23.11 -10.27 34.38
N THR A 61 -23.19 -11.59 34.53
CA THR A 61 -22.32 -12.33 35.44
C THR A 61 -20.87 -12.33 34.93
N ARG A 62 -19.91 -12.57 35.82
CA ARG A 62 -18.50 -12.66 35.46
C ARG A 62 -18.26 -13.76 34.43
N GLU A 63 -18.91 -14.90 34.59
CA GLU A 63 -18.81 -16.06 33.70
C GLU A 63 -19.33 -15.70 32.31
N TYR A 64 -20.47 -15.00 32.23
CA TYR A 64 -21.01 -14.55 30.95
C TYR A 64 -20.09 -13.54 30.26
N MET A 65 -19.53 -12.58 31.00
CA MET A 65 -18.57 -11.60 30.47
C MET A 65 -17.29 -12.26 29.93
N ILE A 66 -16.77 -13.29 30.61
CA ILE A 66 -15.63 -14.08 30.13
C ILE A 66 -16.01 -14.80 28.83
N GLN A 67 -17.18 -15.44 28.79
CA GLN A 67 -17.64 -16.17 27.60
C GLN A 67 -17.74 -15.27 26.36
N ILE A 68 -18.42 -14.12 26.46
CA ILE A 68 -18.58 -13.22 25.30
C ILE A 68 -17.23 -12.63 24.85
N TRP A 69 -16.29 -12.43 25.77
CA TRP A 69 -14.94 -11.99 25.44
C TRP A 69 -14.14 -13.07 24.70
N GLU A 70 -14.19 -14.33 25.15
CA GLU A 70 -13.52 -15.46 24.50
C GLU A 70 -14.07 -15.74 23.11
N GLU A 71 -15.40 -15.66 22.94
CA GLU A 71 -16.08 -15.77 21.65
C GLU A 71 -15.63 -14.65 20.71
N MET A 72 -15.61 -13.40 21.18
CA MET A 72 -15.13 -12.25 20.42
C MET A 72 -13.67 -12.37 20.03
N ALA A 73 -12.77 -12.71 20.96
CA ALA A 73 -11.34 -12.84 20.69
C ALA A 73 -11.07 -13.93 19.65
N SER A 74 -11.79 -15.05 19.76
CA SER A 74 -11.69 -16.14 18.79
C SER A 74 -12.23 -15.73 17.41
N ALA A 75 -13.35 -15.00 17.36
CA ALA A 75 -13.89 -14.47 16.10
C ALA A 75 -12.95 -13.44 15.46
N TYR A 76 -12.41 -12.51 16.24
CA TYR A 76 -11.47 -11.48 15.80
C TYR A 76 -10.26 -12.09 15.08
N ILE A 77 -9.65 -13.13 15.65
CA ILE A 77 -8.51 -13.82 15.04
C ILE A 77 -8.94 -14.57 13.78
N ARG A 78 -10.02 -15.35 13.84
CA ARG A 78 -10.49 -16.15 12.69
C ARG A 78 -10.86 -15.28 11.51
N GLU A 79 -11.72 -14.28 11.71
CA GLU A 79 -12.16 -13.36 10.66
C GLU A 79 -10.98 -12.54 10.13
N GLY A 80 -10.13 -12.01 11.03
CA GLY A 80 -8.96 -11.23 10.63
C GLY A 80 -7.98 -12.01 9.76
N VAL A 81 -7.70 -13.28 10.10
CA VAL A 81 -6.84 -14.15 9.29
C VAL A 81 -7.45 -14.42 7.91
N LEU A 82 -8.76 -14.65 7.83
CA LEU A 82 -9.44 -14.87 6.56
C LEU A 82 -9.34 -13.63 5.66
N THR A 83 -9.67 -12.45 6.17
CA THR A 83 -9.60 -11.19 5.41
C THR A 83 -8.17 -10.86 4.98
N ILE A 84 -7.17 -11.08 5.84
CA ILE A 84 -5.75 -10.89 5.48
C ILE A 84 -5.34 -11.84 4.35
N ASN A 85 -5.81 -13.09 4.36
CA ASN A 85 -5.52 -14.04 3.28
C ASN A 85 -6.19 -13.64 1.96
N GLU A 86 -7.38 -13.04 2.00
CA GLU A 86 -8.03 -12.48 0.80
C GLU A 86 -7.28 -11.27 0.23
N ILE A 87 -6.71 -10.41 1.09
CA ILE A 87 -5.84 -9.32 0.67
C ILE A 87 -4.57 -9.87 0.00
N LYS A 88 -3.97 -10.93 0.55
CA LYS A 88 -2.82 -11.61 -0.08
C LYS A 88 -3.17 -12.18 -1.46
N LYS A 89 -4.31 -12.87 -1.59
CA LYS A 89 -4.78 -13.37 -2.89
C LYS A 89 -5.05 -12.24 -3.90
N SER A 90 -5.57 -11.10 -3.42
CA SER A 90 -5.79 -9.92 -4.27
C SER A 90 -4.47 -9.40 -4.85
N ARG A 91 -3.38 -9.48 -4.10
CA ARG A 91 -2.03 -9.16 -4.59
C ARG A 91 -1.52 -10.13 -5.65
N GLU A 92 -1.72 -11.44 -5.46
CA GLU A 92 -1.36 -12.43 -6.48
C GLU A 92 -2.11 -12.17 -7.79
N LYS A 93 -3.41 -11.89 -7.68
CA LYS A 93 -4.26 -11.50 -8.81
C LYS A 93 -3.82 -10.20 -9.48
N MET A 94 -3.31 -9.23 -8.71
CA MET A 94 -2.74 -8.00 -9.26
C MET A 94 -1.60 -8.30 -10.24
N VAL A 95 -0.63 -9.11 -9.82
CA VAL A 95 0.53 -9.48 -10.63
C VAL A 95 0.10 -10.25 -11.88
N GLU A 96 -0.83 -11.17 -11.73
CA GLU A 96 -1.42 -11.91 -12.86
C GLU A 96 -2.05 -10.95 -13.87
N ASN A 97 -2.91 -10.02 -13.42
CA ASN A 97 -3.56 -9.05 -14.30
C ASN A 97 -2.56 -8.11 -14.99
N LEU A 98 -1.51 -7.67 -14.29
CA LEU A 98 -0.47 -6.80 -14.88
C LEU A 98 0.27 -7.49 -16.02
N ASN A 99 0.64 -8.75 -15.84
CA ASN A 99 1.33 -9.52 -16.89
C ASN A 99 0.36 -9.93 -18.02
N GLN A 100 -0.85 -10.37 -17.66
CA GLN A 100 -1.85 -10.81 -18.63
C GLN A 100 -2.32 -9.67 -19.53
N SER A 101 -2.57 -8.48 -18.97
CA SER A 101 -3.01 -7.31 -19.73
C SER A 101 -2.01 -6.90 -20.82
N GLN A 102 -0.71 -7.00 -20.54
CA GLN A 102 0.34 -6.77 -21.53
C GLN A 102 0.30 -7.82 -22.66
N SER A 103 0.21 -9.10 -22.31
CA SER A 103 0.13 -10.20 -23.30
C SER A 103 -1.13 -10.11 -24.17
N ASP A 104 -2.27 -9.80 -23.56
CA ASP A 104 -3.55 -9.62 -24.26
C ASP A 104 -3.49 -8.44 -25.23
N PHE A 105 -2.84 -7.35 -24.82
CA PHE A 105 -2.71 -6.16 -25.66
C PHE A 105 -1.77 -6.39 -26.85
N ILE A 106 -0.65 -7.10 -26.66
CA ILE A 106 0.22 -7.51 -27.77
C ILE A 106 -0.57 -8.36 -28.79
N THR A 107 -1.32 -9.34 -28.30
CA THR A 107 -2.19 -10.19 -29.15
C THR A 107 -3.23 -9.35 -29.90
N PHE A 108 -3.78 -8.31 -29.25
CA PHE A 108 -4.71 -7.38 -29.88
C PHE A 108 -4.05 -6.53 -30.96
N LEU A 109 -2.82 -6.06 -30.77
CA LEU A 109 -2.09 -5.31 -31.80
C LEU A 109 -1.74 -6.20 -33.01
N GLU A 110 -1.41 -7.47 -32.78
CA GLU A 110 -1.10 -8.45 -33.84
C GLU A 110 -2.34 -8.99 -34.57
N ARG A 111 -3.55 -8.52 -34.23
CA ARG A 111 -4.80 -8.99 -34.85
C ARG A 111 -4.78 -8.80 -36.39
N PRO A 112 -5.30 -9.77 -37.18
CA PRO A 112 -5.38 -9.64 -38.64
C PRO A 112 -6.08 -8.36 -39.11
N CYS A 113 -5.76 -7.90 -40.33
CA CYS A 113 -6.38 -6.71 -40.94
C CYS A 113 -6.71 -6.93 -42.42
N LEU A 114 -7.54 -6.03 -42.97
CA LEU A 114 -8.02 -6.08 -44.36
C LEU A 114 -7.04 -5.51 -45.39
N LYS A 115 -5.80 -5.19 -44.98
CA LYS A 115 -4.80 -4.60 -45.88
C LYS A 115 -4.43 -5.54 -47.03
N GLN A 116 -4.24 -6.83 -46.73
CA GLN A 116 -3.88 -7.82 -47.76
C GLN A 116 -5.00 -7.96 -48.79
N ASP A 117 -6.25 -7.95 -48.37
CA ASP A 117 -7.40 -8.05 -49.28
C ASP A 117 -7.41 -6.87 -50.26
N LYS A 118 -7.09 -5.66 -49.79
CA LYS A 118 -7.01 -4.47 -50.65
C LYS A 118 -5.85 -4.49 -51.62
N VAL A 119 -4.70 -5.03 -51.19
CA VAL A 119 -3.56 -5.28 -52.09
C VAL A 119 -3.93 -6.31 -53.15
N ASN A 120 -4.57 -7.41 -52.75
CA ASN A 120 -5.01 -8.48 -53.68
C ASN A 120 -6.02 -7.95 -54.70
N GLU A 121 -7.04 -7.18 -54.26
CA GLU A 121 -8.01 -6.53 -55.14
C GLU A 121 -7.32 -5.65 -56.21
N PHE A 122 -6.33 -4.86 -55.79
CA PHE A 122 -5.56 -4.00 -56.70
C PHE A 122 -4.75 -4.82 -57.70
N VAL A 123 -4.01 -5.84 -57.24
CA VAL A 123 -3.15 -6.69 -58.08
C VAL A 123 -3.96 -7.48 -59.09
N LEU A 124 -5.11 -8.04 -58.68
CA LEU A 124 -6.04 -8.71 -59.59
C LEU A 124 -6.55 -7.76 -60.68
N SER A 125 -6.92 -6.53 -60.30
CA SER A 125 -7.34 -5.52 -61.26
C SER A 125 -6.22 -5.11 -62.22
N LEU A 126 -4.98 -4.97 -61.73
CA LEU A 126 -3.83 -4.57 -62.52
C LEU A 126 -3.39 -5.68 -63.50
N ASN A 127 -3.33 -6.93 -63.04
CA ASN A 127 -2.99 -8.08 -63.88
C ASN A 127 -4.05 -8.29 -64.96
N LYS A 128 -5.35 -8.19 -64.62
CA LYS A 128 -6.44 -8.25 -65.60
C LYS A 128 -6.29 -7.17 -66.68
N PHE A 129 -6.06 -5.92 -66.27
CA PHE A 129 -5.84 -4.82 -67.23
C PHE A 129 -4.62 -5.08 -68.14
N SER A 130 -3.51 -5.56 -67.58
CA SER A 130 -2.28 -5.84 -68.33
C SER A 130 -2.45 -6.98 -69.33
N LEU A 131 -3.33 -7.94 -69.06
CA LEU A 131 -3.68 -9.03 -69.98
C LEU A 131 -4.60 -8.55 -71.12
N GLU A 132 -5.59 -7.71 -70.82
CA GLU A 132 -6.55 -7.22 -71.81
C GLU A 132 -5.94 -6.15 -72.73
N PHE A 133 -5.02 -5.32 -72.21
CA PHE A 133 -4.45 -4.16 -72.93
C PHE A 133 -2.92 -4.04 -72.74
N PRO A 134 -2.12 -5.00 -73.23
CA PRO A 134 -0.66 -5.02 -73.00
C PRO A 134 0.07 -3.82 -73.62
N ASP A 135 -0.37 -3.33 -74.78
CA ASP A 135 0.28 -2.21 -75.47
C ASP A 135 0.13 -0.88 -74.71
N LEU A 136 -0.96 -0.70 -73.97
CA LEU A 136 -1.21 0.49 -73.16
C LEU A 136 -0.28 0.58 -71.94
N ARG A 137 0.42 -0.49 -71.56
CA ARG A 137 1.39 -0.45 -70.45
C ARG A 137 2.63 0.39 -70.77
N LYS A 138 2.88 0.69 -72.05
CA LYS A 138 3.97 1.55 -72.51
C LYS A 138 3.60 3.03 -72.58
N ASP A 139 2.30 3.32 -72.60
CA ASP A 139 1.79 4.68 -72.70
C ASP A 139 1.96 5.42 -71.37
N ASP A 140 2.59 6.59 -71.42
CA ASP A 140 2.96 7.36 -70.23
C ASP A 140 1.72 7.89 -69.48
N GLN A 141 0.65 8.27 -70.20
CA GLN A 141 -0.60 8.71 -69.56
C GLN A 141 -1.26 7.57 -68.79
N THR A 142 -1.26 6.37 -69.37
CA THR A 142 -1.76 5.17 -68.70
C THR A 142 -0.93 4.82 -67.46
N LYS A 143 0.40 4.96 -67.52
CA LYS A 143 1.27 4.77 -66.34
C LYS A 143 0.93 5.77 -65.23
N GLU A 144 0.74 7.05 -65.55
CA GLU A 144 0.33 8.07 -64.57
C GLU A 144 -0.98 7.70 -63.88
N GLU A 145 -2.00 7.25 -64.63
CA GLU A 145 -3.28 6.81 -64.05
C GLU A 145 -3.12 5.58 -63.13
N LEU A 146 -2.28 4.61 -63.50
CA LEU A 146 -1.99 3.46 -62.64
C LEU A 146 -1.26 3.86 -61.36
N ILE A 147 -0.36 4.84 -61.42
CA ILE A 147 0.29 5.42 -60.24
C ILE A 147 -0.72 6.16 -59.36
N ASN A 148 -1.67 6.92 -59.94
CA ASN A 148 -2.73 7.56 -59.17
C ASN A 148 -3.60 6.53 -58.42
N ARG A 149 -3.92 5.39 -59.04
CA ARG A 149 -4.64 4.29 -58.37
C ARG A 149 -3.80 3.64 -57.28
N LEU A 150 -2.49 3.51 -57.47
CA LEU A 150 -1.58 3.02 -56.44
C LEU A 150 -1.53 3.99 -55.24
N GLU A 151 -1.58 5.30 -55.48
CA GLU A 151 -1.69 6.31 -54.41
C GLU A 151 -3.02 6.20 -53.65
N GLN A 152 -4.12 5.93 -54.35
CA GLN A 152 -5.40 5.64 -53.71
C GLN A 152 -5.35 4.38 -52.83
N LEU A 153 -4.68 3.31 -53.29
CA LEU A 153 -4.41 2.13 -52.48
C LEU A 153 -3.58 2.50 -51.23
N SER A 154 -2.51 3.27 -51.40
CA SER A 154 -1.66 3.73 -50.30
C SER A 154 -2.48 4.49 -49.23
N ASN A 155 -3.34 5.42 -49.65
CA ASN A 155 -4.26 6.14 -48.76
C ASN A 155 -5.26 5.20 -48.05
N THR A 156 -5.73 4.17 -48.73
CA THR A 156 -6.62 3.15 -48.15
C THR A 156 -5.90 2.35 -47.07
N LEU A 157 -4.67 1.88 -47.34
CA LEU A 157 -3.85 1.16 -46.37
C LEU A 157 -3.53 2.04 -45.14
N TRP A 158 -3.24 3.33 -45.37
CA TRP A 158 -3.05 4.31 -44.30
C TRP A 158 -4.31 4.44 -43.43
N THR A 159 -5.48 4.59 -44.06
CA THR A 159 -6.76 4.71 -43.34
C THR A 159 -7.05 3.49 -42.47
N ILE A 160 -6.74 2.28 -42.93
CA ILE A 160 -6.86 1.06 -42.13
C ILE A 160 -5.93 1.11 -40.91
N THR A 161 -4.69 1.60 -41.08
CA THR A 161 -3.74 1.78 -39.97
C THR A 161 -4.25 2.77 -38.94
N GLU A 162 -4.78 3.91 -39.40
CA GLU A 162 -5.29 4.96 -38.51
C GLU A 162 -6.51 4.48 -37.71
N GLN A 163 -7.43 3.76 -38.36
CA GLN A 163 -8.56 3.13 -37.64
C GLN A 163 -8.06 2.16 -36.56
N ARG A 164 -7.05 1.35 -36.86
CA ARG A 164 -6.50 0.39 -35.89
C ARG A 164 -5.81 1.08 -34.72
N LYS A 165 -5.17 2.22 -34.95
CA LYS A 165 -4.61 3.09 -33.91
C LYS A 165 -5.73 3.63 -33.02
N ASP A 166 -6.79 4.16 -33.61
CA ASP A 166 -7.95 4.67 -32.85
C ASP A 166 -8.61 3.59 -32.00
N ASP A 167 -8.78 2.37 -32.53
CA ASP A 167 -9.28 1.22 -31.78
C ASP A 167 -8.37 0.87 -30.59
N SER A 168 -7.06 1.00 -30.76
CA SER A 168 -6.07 0.67 -29.73
C SER A 168 -6.06 1.71 -28.61
N ILE A 169 -6.18 2.99 -28.95
CA ILE A 169 -6.33 4.09 -27.98
C ILE A 169 -7.64 3.91 -27.19
N LEU A 170 -8.73 3.53 -27.87
CA LEU A 170 -10.00 3.26 -27.21
C LEU A 170 -9.89 2.10 -26.22
N LEU A 171 -9.20 1.02 -26.59
CA LEU A 171 -8.99 -0.13 -25.70
C LEU A 171 -8.18 0.25 -24.45
N ILE A 172 -7.10 1.02 -24.58
CA ILE A 172 -6.36 1.52 -23.40
C ILE A 172 -7.27 2.34 -22.50
N ARG A 173 -8.11 3.20 -23.08
CA ARG A 173 -9.07 4.01 -22.33
C ARG A 173 -10.06 3.15 -21.55
N GLU A 174 -10.63 2.12 -22.18
CA GLU A 174 -11.55 1.17 -21.54
C GLU A 174 -10.83 0.33 -20.46
N MET A 175 -9.57 -0.05 -20.68
CA MET A 175 -8.76 -0.75 -19.68
C MET A 175 -8.45 0.14 -18.47
N SER A 176 -8.23 1.43 -18.68
CA SER A 176 -7.95 2.40 -17.62
C SER A 176 -9.22 2.81 -16.84
N GLN A 177 -10.38 2.82 -17.49
CA GLN A 177 -11.65 3.25 -16.89
C GLN A 177 -12.57 2.06 -16.61
N GLY A 178 -12.68 1.66 -15.33
CA GLY A 178 -13.54 0.53 -14.95
C GLY A 178 -12.94 -0.85 -15.24
N GLY A 179 -11.69 -0.90 -15.69
CA GLY A 179 -10.95 -2.12 -15.96
C GLY A 179 -10.53 -2.88 -14.70
N TRP A 180 -9.57 -3.79 -14.85
CA TRP A 180 -9.19 -4.72 -13.79
C TRP A 180 -8.61 -4.01 -12.55
N ALA A 181 -7.90 -2.90 -12.72
CA ALA A 181 -7.27 -2.15 -11.63
C ALA A 181 -8.32 -1.54 -10.71
N ASP A 182 -9.33 -0.88 -11.29
CA ASP A 182 -10.49 -0.35 -10.57
C ASP A 182 -11.26 -1.44 -9.81
N GLN A 183 -11.50 -2.57 -10.47
CA GLN A 183 -12.19 -3.69 -9.83
C GLN A 183 -11.41 -4.25 -8.65
N LEU A 184 -10.09 -4.34 -8.77
CA LEU A 184 -9.20 -4.80 -7.72
C LEU A 184 -9.14 -3.81 -6.55
N MET A 185 -9.01 -2.50 -6.82
CA MET A 185 -9.06 -1.45 -5.80
C MET A 185 -10.38 -1.48 -5.03
N ARG A 186 -11.52 -1.64 -5.73
CA ARG A 186 -12.83 -1.81 -5.10
C ARG A 186 -12.90 -3.06 -4.22
N GLN A 187 -12.26 -4.16 -4.63
CA GLN A 187 -12.17 -5.36 -3.81
C GLN A 187 -11.32 -5.14 -2.55
N ILE A 188 -10.17 -4.45 -2.67
CA ILE A 188 -9.35 -4.07 -1.52
C ILE A 188 -10.18 -3.25 -0.53
N LEU A 189 -10.96 -2.26 -0.99
CA LEU A 189 -11.83 -1.47 -0.12
C LEU A 189 -12.88 -2.31 0.63
N ARG A 190 -13.43 -3.34 0.00
CA ARG A 190 -14.34 -4.28 0.70
C ARG A 190 -13.61 -5.05 1.78
N ASN A 191 -12.40 -5.55 1.50
CA ASN A 191 -11.59 -6.25 2.50
C ASN A 191 -11.23 -5.32 3.67
N MET A 192 -10.93 -4.04 3.40
CA MET A 192 -10.66 -3.04 4.45
C MET A 192 -11.90 -2.75 5.28
N ALA A 193 -13.08 -2.69 4.66
CA ALA A 193 -14.35 -2.57 5.37
C ALA A 193 -14.59 -3.75 6.31
N SER A 194 -14.30 -4.99 5.89
CA SER A 194 -14.39 -6.16 6.77
C SER A 194 -13.40 -6.12 7.93
N LEU A 195 -12.18 -5.58 7.75
CA LEU A 195 -11.25 -5.35 8.87
C LEU A 195 -11.77 -4.30 9.85
N VAL A 196 -12.38 -3.23 9.34
CA VAL A 196 -13.04 -2.22 10.18
C VAL A 196 -14.21 -2.85 10.95
N GLU A 197 -14.99 -3.71 10.30
CA GLU A 197 -16.11 -4.42 10.90
C GLU A 197 -15.68 -5.32 12.07
N ILE A 198 -14.52 -5.99 11.93
CA ILE A 198 -13.92 -6.76 13.02
C ILE A 198 -13.58 -5.87 14.23
N GLU A 199 -13.06 -4.65 13.99
CA GLU A 199 -12.79 -3.68 15.06
C GLU A 199 -14.09 -3.11 15.67
N ILE A 200 -15.15 -2.92 14.87
CA ILE A 200 -16.48 -2.52 15.35
C ILE A 200 -17.02 -3.58 16.32
N LYS A 201 -17.02 -4.85 15.92
CA LYS A 201 -17.48 -5.97 16.77
C LYS A 201 -16.71 -6.05 18.09
N LYS A 202 -15.39 -5.84 18.07
CA LYS A 202 -14.57 -5.77 19.28
C LYS A 202 -15.02 -4.62 20.20
N PHE A 203 -15.18 -3.42 19.64
CA PHE A 203 -15.65 -2.26 20.38
C PHE A 203 -17.04 -2.49 20.99
N GLU A 204 -17.97 -3.06 20.22
CA GLU A 204 -19.33 -3.39 20.67
C GLU A 204 -19.35 -4.34 21.87
N VAL A 205 -18.49 -5.36 21.88
CA VAL A 205 -18.39 -6.31 22.99
C VAL A 205 -17.84 -5.62 24.24
N VAL A 206 -16.80 -4.78 24.10
CA VAL A 206 -16.27 -3.99 25.24
C VAL A 206 -17.34 -3.03 25.76
N TYR A 207 -18.04 -2.32 24.87
CA TYR A 207 -19.14 -1.44 25.24
C TYR A 207 -20.21 -2.22 26.02
N ARG A 208 -20.62 -3.38 25.52
CA ARG A 208 -21.64 -4.22 26.15
C ARG A 208 -21.21 -4.72 27.53
N MET A 209 -19.95 -5.11 27.70
CA MET A 209 -19.41 -5.52 29.00
C MET A 209 -19.37 -4.38 30.01
N VAL A 210 -18.96 -3.18 29.58
CA VAL A 210 -18.83 -2.03 30.47
C VAL A 210 -20.18 -1.42 30.82
N MET A 211 -21.05 -1.24 29.83
CA MET A 211 -22.37 -0.62 29.98
C MET A 211 -23.45 -1.58 30.45
N GLN A 212 -23.19 -2.89 30.40
CA GLN A 212 -24.17 -3.95 30.67
C GLN A 212 -25.46 -3.77 29.84
N ASN A 213 -25.31 -3.23 28.63
CA ASN A 213 -26.41 -2.91 27.73
C ASN A 213 -25.94 -2.99 26.27
N GLU A 214 -26.89 -3.19 25.36
CA GLU A 214 -26.60 -3.16 23.93
C GLU A 214 -26.26 -1.74 23.47
N MET A 215 -25.42 -1.66 22.44
CA MET A 215 -25.09 -0.38 21.82
C MET A 215 -26.34 0.17 21.11
N PRO A 216 -26.71 1.44 21.32
CA PRO A 216 -27.99 1.97 20.85
C PRO A 216 -28.05 2.19 19.33
N VAL A 217 -26.91 2.18 18.63
CA VAL A 217 -26.80 2.42 17.19
C VAL A 217 -25.84 1.39 16.60
N GLU A 218 -26.23 0.79 15.49
CA GLU A 218 -25.39 -0.13 14.72
C GLU A 218 -24.38 0.64 13.86
N LEU A 219 -23.10 0.29 14.02
CA LEU A 219 -22.03 0.72 13.14
C LEU A 219 -21.85 -0.37 12.09
N ASP A 220 -21.80 0.00 10.81
CA ASP A 220 -21.68 -0.98 9.73
C ASP A 220 -20.80 -0.39 8.62
N ALA A 221 -19.54 -0.84 8.57
CA ALA A 221 -18.56 -0.35 7.62
C ALA A 221 -18.80 -0.93 6.22
N GLU A 222 -19.29 -2.16 6.13
CA GLU A 222 -19.52 -2.86 4.86
C GLU A 222 -20.65 -2.21 4.06
N ILE A 223 -21.78 -1.89 4.71
CA ILE A 223 -22.91 -1.19 4.08
C ILE A 223 -22.51 0.21 3.64
N LEU A 224 -21.77 0.96 4.47
CA LEU A 224 -21.30 2.30 4.11
C LEU A 224 -20.40 2.24 2.88
N THR A 225 -19.43 1.33 2.87
CA THR A 225 -18.50 1.12 1.75
C THR A 225 -19.27 0.72 0.49
N LYS A 226 -20.19 -0.25 0.59
CA LYS A 226 -21.01 -0.71 -0.53
C LYS A 226 -21.86 0.42 -1.12
N LYS A 227 -22.47 1.24 -0.28
CA LYS A 227 -23.26 2.41 -0.74
C LYS A 227 -22.41 3.42 -1.49
N LEU A 228 -21.20 3.72 -1.02
CA LEU A 228 -20.29 4.66 -1.67
C LEU A 228 -19.79 4.11 -3.01
N LEU A 229 -19.40 2.84 -3.05
CA LEU A 229 -18.97 2.19 -4.30
C LEU A 229 -20.08 2.13 -5.35
N ASN A 230 -21.33 1.89 -4.94
CA ASN A 230 -22.50 1.89 -5.83
C ASN A 230 -22.84 3.29 -6.36
N ARG A 231 -22.45 4.35 -5.64
CA ARG A 231 -22.55 5.75 -6.09
C ARG A 231 -21.39 6.18 -6.98
N LEU A 232 -20.54 5.24 -7.39
CA LEU A 232 -19.36 5.48 -8.22
C LEU A 232 -18.35 6.46 -7.58
N VAL A 233 -18.32 6.52 -6.24
CA VAL A 233 -17.24 7.22 -5.56
C VAL A 233 -15.92 6.52 -5.89
N PRO A 234 -14.88 7.24 -6.34
CA PRO A 234 -13.61 6.65 -6.73
C PRO A 234 -12.95 5.95 -5.55
N ALA A 235 -12.33 4.79 -5.82
CA ALA A 235 -11.69 3.98 -4.79
C ALA A 235 -10.40 4.62 -4.28
N TYR A 236 -9.66 5.27 -5.18
CA TYR A 236 -8.42 5.98 -4.95
C TYR A 236 -8.42 7.25 -5.80
N ASP A 237 -7.77 8.30 -5.31
CA ASP A 237 -7.58 9.57 -6.00
C ASP A 237 -6.08 9.86 -6.05
N ASP A 238 -5.51 9.80 -7.26
CA ASP A 238 -4.09 9.99 -7.50
C ASP A 238 -3.61 11.41 -7.16
N GLN A 239 -4.48 12.42 -7.24
CA GLN A 239 -4.11 13.81 -6.95
C GLN A 239 -3.92 14.04 -5.45
N THR A 240 -4.82 13.49 -4.65
CA THR A 240 -4.78 13.63 -3.19
C THR A 240 -4.03 12.50 -2.50
N GLN A 241 -3.72 11.42 -3.22
CA GLN A 241 -3.19 10.15 -2.67
C GLN A 241 -4.05 9.62 -1.51
N THR A 242 -5.37 9.78 -1.65
CA THR A 242 -6.33 9.33 -0.64
C THR A 242 -7.39 8.40 -1.22
N SER A 243 -8.14 7.75 -0.34
CA SER A 243 -9.35 7.00 -0.71
C SER A 243 -10.57 7.79 -0.25
N PRO A 244 -11.31 8.45 -1.16
CA PRO A 244 -12.53 9.17 -0.81
C PRO A 244 -13.57 8.27 -0.13
N VAL A 245 -13.61 6.99 -0.49
CA VAL A 245 -14.46 5.99 0.16
C VAL A 245 -14.05 5.80 1.62
N LEU A 246 -12.79 5.50 1.93
CA LEU A 246 -12.36 5.26 3.30
C LEU A 246 -12.43 6.51 4.16
N VAL A 247 -12.09 7.67 3.61
CA VAL A 247 -12.24 8.96 4.30
C VAL A 247 -13.68 9.15 4.76
N GLN A 248 -14.66 8.96 3.87
CA GLN A 248 -16.07 9.10 4.22
C GLN A 248 -16.55 8.02 5.21
N VAL A 249 -16.11 6.77 5.07
CA VAL A 249 -16.45 5.69 6.02
C VAL A 249 -15.92 6.01 7.41
N ILE A 250 -14.64 6.38 7.53
CA ILE A 250 -13.99 6.67 8.81
C ILE A 250 -14.63 7.91 9.47
N GLN A 251 -14.90 8.97 8.70
CA GLN A 251 -15.59 10.16 9.21
C GLN A 251 -17.00 9.83 9.72
N SER A 252 -17.76 9.03 8.96
CA SER A 252 -19.11 8.60 9.33
C SER A 252 -19.10 7.76 10.61
N LEU A 253 -18.19 6.78 10.71
CA LEU A 253 -18.05 5.93 11.89
C LEU A 253 -17.58 6.72 13.12
N SER A 254 -16.60 7.61 12.96
CA SER A 254 -16.08 8.45 14.05
C SER A 254 -17.18 9.36 14.60
N LYS A 255 -17.96 9.98 13.72
CA LYS A 255 -19.08 10.84 14.10
C LYS A 255 -20.16 10.07 14.85
N LYS A 256 -20.60 8.91 14.32
CA LYS A 256 -21.58 8.06 15.00
C LYS A 256 -21.08 7.58 16.36
N LEU A 257 -19.81 7.21 16.47
CA LEU A 257 -19.20 6.79 17.72
C LEU A 257 -19.18 7.92 18.75
N GLU A 258 -18.88 9.15 18.32
CA GLU A 258 -18.97 10.33 19.18
C GLU A 258 -20.39 10.60 19.65
N GLU A 259 -21.38 10.50 18.76
CA GLU A 259 -22.79 10.63 19.12
C GLU A 259 -23.21 9.58 20.16
N ILE A 260 -22.79 8.32 20.02
CA ILE A 260 -23.07 7.24 20.97
C ILE A 260 -22.50 7.56 22.36
N LEU A 261 -21.27 8.07 22.41
CA LEU A 261 -20.59 8.30 23.69
C LEU A 261 -20.99 9.62 24.35
N GLN A 262 -21.30 10.66 23.57
CA GLN A 262 -21.68 11.97 24.10
C GLN A 262 -23.17 12.06 24.45
N ASN A 263 -24.05 11.52 23.61
CA ASN A 263 -25.49 11.69 23.78
C ASN A 263 -26.14 10.63 24.68
N ASN A 264 -25.41 9.59 25.08
CA ASN A 264 -25.94 8.57 25.96
C ASN A 264 -25.78 8.98 27.44
N PRO A 265 -26.88 9.29 28.16
CA PRO A 265 -26.82 9.74 29.54
C PRO A 265 -26.22 8.69 30.48
N LEU A 266 -26.33 7.40 30.17
CA LEU A 266 -25.72 6.33 30.95
C LEU A 266 -24.19 6.35 30.82
N VAL A 267 -23.67 6.64 29.62
CA VAL A 267 -22.22 6.76 29.39
C VAL A 267 -21.68 7.99 30.13
N GLN A 268 -22.43 9.09 30.13
CA GLN A 268 -22.06 10.31 30.86
C GLN A 268 -21.97 10.08 32.38
N GLN A 269 -22.86 9.27 32.95
CA GLN A 269 -22.86 8.96 34.38
C GLN A 269 -21.60 8.21 34.84
N ILE A 270 -21.01 7.40 33.96
CA ILE A 270 -19.80 6.61 34.27
C ILE A 270 -18.51 7.26 33.73
N MET A 271 -18.59 8.42 33.07
CA MET A 271 -17.45 8.94 32.29
C MET A 271 -16.21 9.28 33.14
N ASP A 272 -16.42 9.60 34.42
CA ASP A 272 -15.37 9.98 35.37
C ASP A 272 -14.84 8.80 36.21
N ASP A 273 -15.49 7.64 36.13
CA ASP A 273 -15.11 6.44 36.88
C ASP A 273 -14.15 5.52 36.10
N TYR A 274 -13.83 4.36 36.68
CA TYR A 274 -12.95 3.37 36.06
C TYR A 274 -13.52 2.79 34.76
N GLN A 275 -14.84 2.61 34.68
CA GLN A 275 -15.54 2.10 33.50
C GLN A 275 -15.52 3.11 32.36
N GLY A 276 -15.73 4.40 32.64
CA GLY A 276 -15.56 5.48 31.67
C GLY A 276 -14.15 5.58 31.09
N ARG A 277 -13.11 5.35 31.92
CA ARG A 277 -11.71 5.28 31.44
C ARG A 277 -11.47 4.12 30.49
N ILE A 278 -12.06 2.95 30.75
CA ILE A 278 -11.94 1.79 29.84
C ILE A 278 -12.55 2.12 28.47
N LEU A 279 -13.76 2.71 28.44
CA LEU A 279 -14.42 3.07 27.18
C LEU A 279 -13.66 4.15 26.41
N ARG A 280 -13.08 5.14 27.10
CA ARG A 280 -12.24 6.16 26.47
C ARG A 280 -11.00 5.54 25.82
N ASN A 281 -10.32 4.66 26.55
CA ASN A 281 -9.15 3.96 26.03
C ASN A 281 -9.51 3.06 24.84
N GLU A 282 -10.62 2.33 24.92
CA GLU A 282 -11.07 1.47 23.83
C GLU A 282 -11.50 2.29 22.59
N LYS A 283 -12.11 3.47 22.77
CA LYS A 283 -12.38 4.43 21.69
C LYS A 283 -11.08 4.85 21.01
N GLU A 284 -10.06 5.22 21.77
CA GLU A 284 -8.76 5.62 21.23
C GLU A 284 -8.09 4.48 20.46
N ILE A 285 -8.16 3.24 20.98
CA ILE A 285 -7.66 2.05 20.30
C ILE A 285 -8.42 1.83 18.98
N PHE A 286 -9.74 1.92 18.99
CA PHE A 286 -10.57 1.76 17.80
C PHE A 286 -10.22 2.80 16.73
N LEU A 287 -10.16 4.09 17.09
CA LEU A 287 -9.79 5.17 16.16
C LEU A 287 -8.36 4.99 15.61
N TYR A 288 -7.42 4.59 16.46
CA TYR A 288 -6.07 4.25 16.02
C TYR A 288 -6.08 3.11 15.00
N LYS A 289 -6.86 2.06 15.23
CA LYS A 289 -6.99 0.92 14.32
C LYS A 289 -7.60 1.31 12.98
N LEU A 290 -8.63 2.17 12.97
CA LEU A 290 -9.16 2.74 11.73
C LEU A 290 -8.07 3.47 10.94
N GLY A 291 -7.24 4.27 11.62
CA GLY A 291 -6.11 4.96 11.00
C GLY A 291 -5.06 4.01 10.43
N VAL A 292 -4.75 2.91 11.12
CA VAL A 292 -3.83 1.88 10.64
C VAL A 292 -4.39 1.17 9.40
N ILE A 293 -5.66 0.76 9.44
CA ILE A 293 -6.32 0.10 8.30
C ILE A 293 -6.36 1.04 7.10
N ASN A 294 -6.70 2.32 7.32
CA ASN A 294 -6.68 3.33 6.27
C ASN A 294 -5.30 3.48 5.63
N THR A 295 -4.27 3.64 6.46
CA THR A 295 -2.89 3.78 5.97
C THR A 295 -2.50 2.55 5.16
N TRP A 296 -2.79 1.35 5.65
CA TRP A 296 -2.48 0.11 4.94
C TRP A 296 -3.20 0.00 3.60
N ALA A 297 -4.48 0.40 3.56
CA ALA A 297 -5.26 0.46 2.34
C ALA A 297 -4.64 1.43 1.32
N LEU A 298 -4.27 2.64 1.75
CA LEU A 298 -3.70 3.65 0.86
C LEU A 298 -2.44 3.14 0.16
N VAL A 299 -1.52 2.50 0.88
CA VAL A 299 -0.29 2.01 0.23
C VAL A 299 -0.57 0.87 -0.76
N ILE A 300 -1.57 0.01 -0.49
CA ILE A 300 -1.97 -1.03 -1.46
C ILE A 300 -2.64 -0.40 -2.69
N LEU A 301 -3.53 0.58 -2.48
CA LEU A 301 -4.24 1.27 -3.57
C LEU A 301 -3.27 2.06 -4.45
N GLU A 302 -2.30 2.74 -3.84
CA GLU A 302 -1.22 3.45 -4.53
C GLU A 302 -0.37 2.48 -5.36
N GLU A 303 0.03 1.32 -4.81
CA GLU A 303 0.78 0.30 -5.55
C GLU A 303 -0.01 -0.22 -6.77
N ILE A 304 -1.32 -0.45 -6.61
CA ILE A 304 -2.19 -0.85 -7.74
C ILE A 304 -2.25 0.25 -8.79
N SER A 305 -2.53 1.49 -8.39
CA SER A 305 -2.62 2.63 -9.30
C SER A 305 -1.32 2.82 -10.07
N MET A 306 -0.20 2.92 -9.36
CA MET A 306 1.12 3.15 -9.93
C MET A 306 1.52 2.06 -10.95
N HIS A 307 1.41 0.78 -10.60
CA HIS A 307 1.76 -0.29 -11.54
C HIS A 307 0.81 -0.36 -12.74
N SER A 308 -0.49 -0.08 -12.54
CA SER A 308 -1.45 -0.04 -13.65
C SER A 308 -1.13 1.10 -14.62
N GLN A 309 -0.82 2.29 -14.11
CA GLN A 309 -0.44 3.45 -14.91
C GLN A 309 0.84 3.18 -15.70
N GLN A 310 1.86 2.60 -15.08
CA GLN A 310 3.09 2.19 -15.77
C GLN A 310 2.83 1.24 -16.93
N VAL A 311 1.93 0.27 -16.75
CA VAL A 311 1.52 -0.61 -17.86
C VAL A 311 0.82 0.19 -18.94
N TYR A 312 -0.17 1.04 -18.61
CA TYR A 312 -0.92 1.79 -19.62
C TYR A 312 -0.07 2.76 -20.42
N GLU A 313 0.90 3.43 -19.79
CA GLU A 313 1.89 4.27 -20.48
C GLU A 313 2.73 3.44 -21.46
N GLN A 314 3.18 2.26 -21.04
CA GLN A 314 3.91 1.33 -21.90
C GLN A 314 3.06 0.82 -23.08
N LEU A 315 1.75 0.58 -22.87
CA LEU A 315 0.84 0.18 -23.95
C LEU A 315 0.69 1.28 -25.01
N ASP A 316 0.67 2.55 -24.60
CA ASP A 316 0.57 3.70 -25.52
C ASP A 316 1.81 3.78 -26.44
N ASP A 317 3.00 3.58 -25.88
CA ASP A 317 4.25 3.49 -26.66
C ASP A 317 4.20 2.33 -27.68
N TRP A 318 3.58 1.20 -27.32
CA TRP A 318 3.45 0.06 -28.24
C TRP A 318 2.50 0.35 -29.40
N ILE A 319 1.48 1.20 -29.23
CA ILE A 319 0.64 1.65 -30.34
C ILE A 319 1.50 2.40 -31.35
N VAL A 320 2.34 3.33 -30.90
CA VAL A 320 3.21 4.12 -31.77
C VAL A 320 4.14 3.20 -32.56
N PHE A 321 4.75 2.23 -31.88
CA PHE A 321 5.62 1.24 -32.53
C PHE A 321 4.87 0.37 -33.55
N ALA A 322 3.69 -0.15 -33.18
CA ALA A 322 2.88 -0.98 -34.07
C ALA A 322 2.46 -0.23 -35.33
N VAL A 323 2.05 1.04 -35.20
CA VAL A 323 1.69 1.91 -36.33
C VAL A 323 2.90 2.14 -37.25
N ALA A 324 4.08 2.39 -36.67
CA ALA A 324 5.30 2.57 -37.45
C ALA A 324 5.66 1.31 -38.27
N GLN A 325 5.59 0.13 -37.65
CA GLN A 325 5.85 -1.14 -38.32
C GLN A 325 4.81 -1.45 -39.40
N GLU A 326 3.53 -1.28 -39.10
CA GLU A 326 2.44 -1.47 -40.06
C GLU A 326 2.58 -0.56 -41.29
N ASN A 327 3.01 0.69 -41.09
CA ASN A 327 3.29 1.63 -42.17
C ASN A 327 4.51 1.20 -42.99
N GLN A 328 5.59 0.75 -42.35
CA GLN A 328 6.76 0.24 -43.04
C GLN A 328 6.41 -0.96 -43.93
N ILE A 329 5.66 -1.92 -43.42
CA ILE A 329 5.19 -3.10 -44.18
C ILE A 329 4.34 -2.66 -45.39
N SER A 330 3.44 -1.68 -45.20
CA SER A 330 2.61 -1.16 -46.28
C SER A 330 3.45 -0.46 -47.36
N GLN A 331 4.44 0.35 -46.97
CA GLN A 331 5.33 1.06 -47.90
C GLN A 331 6.20 0.12 -48.73
N GLN A 332 6.65 -1.00 -48.16
CA GLN A 332 7.41 -2.01 -48.90
C GLN A 332 6.59 -2.57 -50.08
N VAL A 333 5.33 -2.95 -49.84
CA VAL A 333 4.45 -3.47 -50.91
C VAL A 333 4.12 -2.38 -51.93
N ILE A 334 3.87 -1.15 -51.49
CA ILE A 334 3.64 -0.02 -52.40
C ILE A 334 4.87 0.25 -53.29
N SER A 335 6.09 0.12 -52.76
CA SER A 335 7.33 0.26 -53.54
C SER A 335 7.43 -0.81 -54.64
N VAL A 336 7.18 -2.08 -54.28
CA VAL A 336 7.19 -3.20 -55.25
C VAL A 336 6.16 -2.97 -56.35
N LEU A 337 4.94 -2.56 -56.01
CA LEU A 337 3.89 -2.25 -56.99
C LEU A 337 4.27 -1.07 -57.88
N ARG A 338 4.90 -0.03 -57.32
CA ARG A 338 5.37 1.14 -58.08
C ARG A 338 6.42 0.74 -59.11
N GLU A 339 7.40 -0.06 -58.70
CA GLU A 339 8.45 -0.57 -59.58
C GLU A 339 7.86 -1.46 -60.69
N ALA A 340 6.89 -2.32 -60.37
CA ALA A 340 6.20 -3.15 -61.36
C ALA A 340 5.40 -2.34 -62.39
N ILE A 341 4.75 -1.24 -61.96
CA ILE A 341 4.04 -0.33 -62.87
C ILE A 341 5.03 0.38 -63.81
N GLN A 342 6.12 0.91 -63.27
CA GLN A 342 7.14 1.65 -64.02
C GLN A 342 7.96 0.75 -64.95
N GLY A 343 8.29 -0.45 -64.51
CA GLY A 343 9.05 -1.46 -65.25
C GLY A 343 8.21 -2.28 -66.24
N GLU A 344 6.94 -1.90 -66.45
CA GLU A 344 6.03 -2.54 -67.42
C GLU A 344 5.82 -4.04 -67.17
N GLN A 345 5.96 -4.49 -65.92
CA GLN A 345 5.71 -5.87 -65.56
C GLN A 345 4.22 -6.20 -65.84
N LEU A 346 4.00 -7.26 -66.63
CA LEU A 346 2.65 -7.64 -67.11
C LEU A 346 1.87 -8.48 -66.09
N ASN A 347 2.57 -9.18 -65.21
CA ASN A 347 1.95 -10.03 -64.20
C ASN A 347 2.73 -9.93 -62.89
N ILE A 348 2.04 -9.58 -61.81
CA ILE A 348 2.57 -9.55 -60.45
C ILE A 348 2.05 -10.79 -59.72
N GLU A 349 2.94 -11.59 -59.16
CA GLU A 349 2.59 -12.80 -58.43
C GLU A 349 2.31 -12.51 -56.95
N ASP A 350 1.39 -13.26 -56.34
CA ASP A 350 0.91 -13.01 -54.96
C ASP A 350 2.05 -12.94 -53.92
N TYR A 351 3.10 -13.75 -54.08
CA TYR A 351 4.23 -13.75 -53.14
C TYR A 351 5.04 -12.43 -53.16
N GLN A 352 4.99 -11.67 -54.25
CA GLN A 352 5.71 -10.40 -54.39
C GLN A 352 5.06 -9.27 -53.58
N VAL A 353 3.79 -9.44 -53.24
CA VAL A 353 2.91 -8.41 -52.64
C VAL A 353 2.30 -8.89 -51.32
N GLN A 354 2.85 -9.96 -50.75
CA GLN A 354 2.42 -10.49 -49.46
C GLN A 354 2.93 -9.59 -48.33
N LEU A 355 2.02 -8.98 -47.59
CA LEU A 355 2.32 -8.21 -46.39
C LEU A 355 2.85 -9.16 -45.31
N GLN A 356 3.98 -8.79 -44.72
CA GLN A 356 4.51 -9.52 -43.58
C GLN A 356 3.55 -9.37 -42.38
N PRO A 357 3.30 -10.44 -41.61
CA PRO A 357 2.52 -10.33 -40.40
C PRO A 357 3.26 -9.48 -39.37
N LEU A 358 2.51 -8.70 -38.58
CA LEU A 358 3.09 -7.94 -37.48
C LEU A 358 3.56 -8.92 -36.39
N GLN A 359 4.82 -8.84 -36.00
CA GLN A 359 5.44 -9.68 -34.96
C GLN A 359 6.04 -8.78 -33.87
N LEU A 360 5.22 -8.37 -32.91
CA LEU A 360 5.59 -7.48 -31.82
C LEU A 360 6.21 -8.21 -30.65
N PHE A 361 5.82 -9.47 -30.40
CA PHE A 361 6.28 -10.22 -29.22
C PHE A 361 7.81 -10.36 -29.13
N SER A 362 8.51 -10.38 -30.27
CA SER A 362 9.97 -10.46 -30.35
C SER A 362 10.67 -9.10 -30.34
N MET A 363 9.92 -8.01 -30.52
CA MET A 363 10.45 -6.66 -30.70
C MET A 363 10.16 -5.72 -29.52
N ILE A 364 9.17 -6.06 -28.70
CA ILE A 364 8.70 -5.23 -27.61
C ILE A 364 9.04 -5.86 -26.26
N ASP A 365 9.64 -5.06 -25.37
CA ASP A 365 9.92 -5.45 -24.00
C ASP A 365 8.69 -5.24 -23.10
N THR A 366 8.32 -6.30 -22.37
CA THR A 366 7.25 -6.28 -21.36
C THR A 366 7.81 -5.98 -19.97
N ILE A 367 7.01 -5.32 -19.14
CA ILE A 367 7.34 -5.09 -17.73
C ILE A 367 7.04 -6.39 -16.96
N HIS A 368 8.08 -7.01 -16.42
CA HIS A 368 7.93 -8.26 -15.68
C HIS A 368 7.58 -8.02 -14.21
N PHE A 369 6.34 -8.31 -13.83
CA PHE A 369 5.91 -8.30 -12.43
C PHE A 369 6.04 -9.70 -11.80
N SER A 370 6.60 -9.77 -10.59
CA SER A 370 6.80 -11.03 -9.86
C SER A 370 6.06 -11.05 -8.53
N GLY A 371 5.26 -12.10 -8.30
CA GLY A 371 4.60 -12.32 -7.00
C GLY A 371 5.59 -12.57 -5.84
N LYS A 372 6.83 -12.98 -6.17
CA LYS A 372 7.93 -13.16 -5.21
C LYS A 372 8.60 -11.85 -4.81
N ALA A 373 8.40 -10.77 -5.56
CA ALA A 373 8.93 -9.47 -5.19
C ALA A 373 8.33 -9.04 -3.84
N MET A 374 9.07 -8.26 -3.06
CA MET A 374 8.54 -7.67 -1.83
C MET A 374 7.49 -6.62 -2.23
N PRO A 375 6.26 -6.64 -1.67
CA PRO A 375 5.28 -5.60 -1.97
C PRO A 375 5.85 -4.23 -1.62
N LEU A 376 5.52 -3.19 -2.39
CA LEU A 376 6.04 -1.84 -2.13
C LEU A 376 5.63 -1.35 -0.74
N TYR A 377 4.42 -1.67 -0.29
CA TYR A 377 3.99 -1.36 1.08
C TYR A 377 4.73 -2.11 2.19
N LEU A 378 5.45 -3.19 1.86
CA LEU A 378 6.35 -3.87 2.80
C LEU A 378 7.82 -3.50 2.58
N SER A 379 8.21 -2.87 1.46
CA SER A 379 9.60 -2.50 1.16
C SER A 379 10.27 -1.67 2.28
N ASN A 380 9.48 -0.81 2.93
CA ASN A 380 9.89 0.00 4.08
C ASN A 380 9.57 -0.64 5.44
N VAL A 381 8.83 -1.75 5.45
CA VAL A 381 8.56 -2.57 6.62
C VAL A 381 9.73 -3.56 6.77
N LYS A 382 10.82 -3.05 7.33
CA LYS A 382 11.82 -3.93 7.95
C LYS A 382 11.14 -4.56 9.18
N LEU A 383 10.65 -5.80 9.02
CA LEU A 383 10.39 -6.67 10.17
C LEU A 383 11.62 -6.59 11.06
N PRO A 384 11.48 -6.45 12.39
CA PRO A 384 12.64 -6.46 13.27
C PRO A 384 13.31 -7.83 13.14
N SER A 385 14.30 -7.92 12.27
CA SER A 385 15.28 -8.99 12.26
C SER A 385 16.07 -8.87 13.57
N ASP A 386 16.60 -9.99 14.06
CA ASP A 386 17.53 -10.00 15.19
C ASP A 386 18.87 -9.31 14.86
N GLU A 387 18.98 -8.71 13.68
CA GLU A 387 20.11 -7.90 13.27
C GLU A 387 20.29 -6.71 14.21
N ILE A 388 21.56 -6.51 14.53
CA ILE A 388 22.03 -5.53 15.49
C ILE A 388 21.57 -4.09 15.12
N GLU A 389 21.46 -3.80 13.83
CA GLU A 389 21.03 -2.52 13.28
C GLU A 389 19.57 -2.16 13.63
N SER A 390 18.70 -3.16 13.80
CA SER A 390 17.28 -2.93 14.14
C SER A 390 17.09 -2.51 15.60
N ARG A 391 18.09 -2.76 16.46
CA ARG A 391 18.07 -2.52 17.92
C ARG A 391 18.84 -1.26 18.36
N ARG A 392 19.67 -0.69 17.48
CA ARG A 392 20.66 0.34 17.82
C ARG A 392 20.33 1.71 17.24
N PHE A 393 20.66 2.77 17.99
CA PHE A 393 20.55 4.13 17.48
C PHE A 393 21.75 4.44 16.60
N GLN A 394 21.54 4.99 15.41
CA GLN A 394 22.66 5.51 14.60
C GLN A 394 23.22 6.79 15.24
N VAL A 395 24.51 7.08 15.01
CA VAL A 395 25.17 8.30 15.52
C VAL A 395 24.42 9.56 15.09
N LEU A 396 23.90 9.58 13.85
CA LEU A 396 23.08 10.66 13.32
C LEU A 396 21.79 10.87 14.15
N HIS A 397 21.11 9.78 14.51
CA HIS A 397 19.90 9.80 15.33
C HIS A 397 20.17 10.34 16.74
N LEU A 398 21.25 9.89 17.38
CA LEU A 398 21.66 10.39 18.70
C LEU A 398 22.02 11.88 18.66
N ARG A 399 22.71 12.33 17.61
CA ARG A 399 23.07 13.75 17.42
C ARG A 399 21.84 14.63 17.26
N GLN A 400 20.82 14.15 16.57
CA GLN A 400 19.54 14.87 16.42
C GLN A 400 18.76 14.91 17.73
N LEU A 401 18.64 13.77 18.43
CA LEU A 401 18.01 13.71 19.76
C LEU A 401 18.73 14.61 20.77
N TYR A 402 20.06 14.65 20.75
CA TYR A 402 20.85 15.57 21.56
C TYR A 402 20.47 17.03 21.31
N LYS A 403 20.41 17.45 20.03
CA LYS A 403 20.03 18.82 19.66
C LYS A 403 18.64 19.18 20.17
N GLU A 404 17.68 18.26 20.02
CA GLU A 404 16.29 18.49 20.45
C GLU A 404 16.16 18.52 21.98
N MET A 405 16.71 17.53 22.68
CA MET A 405 16.69 17.50 24.15
C MET A 405 17.41 18.72 24.74
N ARG A 406 18.54 19.13 24.16
CA ARG A 406 19.26 20.34 24.55
C ARG A 406 18.47 21.62 24.27
N PHE A 407 17.80 21.72 23.12
CA PHE A 407 16.97 22.88 22.77
C PHE A 407 15.84 23.07 23.79
N PHE A 408 15.09 22.00 24.09
CA PHE A 408 13.97 22.06 25.03
C PHE A 408 14.41 22.20 26.50
N SER A 409 15.59 21.70 26.86
CA SER A 409 16.22 21.89 28.17
C SER A 409 16.73 23.33 28.35
N ALA A 410 17.45 23.88 27.36
CA ALA A 410 18.02 25.23 27.41
C ALA A 410 16.95 26.33 27.36
N ALA A 411 15.87 26.15 26.61
CA ALA A 411 14.76 27.10 26.54
C ALA A 411 14.05 27.33 27.89
N ARG A 412 14.31 26.48 28.89
CA ARG A 412 13.69 26.52 30.23
C ARG A 412 14.68 26.82 31.35
N GLY A 413 15.92 27.24 31.04
CA GLY A 413 16.92 27.66 32.03
C GLY A 413 17.64 26.54 32.78
N ASN A 414 17.26 25.27 32.59
CA ASN A 414 17.88 24.13 33.26
C ASN A 414 18.58 23.22 32.24
N LEU A 415 19.92 23.22 32.26
CA LEU A 415 20.77 22.53 31.28
C LEU A 415 20.81 20.99 31.40
N ASN A 416 20.30 20.43 32.50
CA ASN A 416 20.46 19.01 32.82
C ASN A 416 19.14 18.26 33.01
N SER A 417 18.00 18.95 33.10
CA SER A 417 16.69 18.32 33.27
C SER A 417 15.77 18.56 32.08
N LEU A 418 14.95 17.55 31.79
CA LEU A 418 13.92 17.60 30.75
C LEU A 418 12.60 17.14 31.35
N ASP A 419 11.53 17.85 31.04
CA ASP A 419 10.18 17.48 31.46
C ASP A 419 9.75 16.17 30.78
N SER A 420 9.14 15.25 31.55
CA SER A 420 8.81 13.90 31.09
C SER A 420 7.87 13.88 29.89
N GLN A 421 6.88 14.78 29.85
CA GLN A 421 5.99 14.92 28.69
C GLN A 421 6.75 15.44 27.46
N THR A 422 7.66 16.39 27.66
CA THR A 422 8.51 16.92 26.60
C THR A 422 9.43 15.83 26.03
N TYR A 423 9.99 14.97 26.88
CA TYR A 423 10.75 13.78 26.45
C TYR A 423 9.92 12.82 25.60
N VAL A 424 8.72 12.46 26.08
CA VAL A 424 7.81 11.56 25.34
C VAL A 424 7.50 12.15 23.96
N ASN A 425 7.22 13.45 23.88
CA ASN A 425 6.97 14.13 22.62
C ASN A 425 8.17 14.06 21.67
N ILE A 426 9.39 14.30 22.17
CA ILE A 426 10.63 14.18 21.38
C ILE A 426 10.79 12.76 20.84
N ILE A 427 10.61 11.74 21.67
CA ILE A 427 10.73 10.33 21.24
C ILE A 427 9.64 9.95 20.24
N MET A 428 8.40 10.40 20.43
CA MET A 428 7.31 10.15 19.48
C MET A 428 7.55 10.81 18.12
N MET A 429 8.10 12.04 18.11
CA MET A 429 8.52 12.70 16.87
C MET A 429 9.66 11.95 16.20
N ALA A 430 10.66 11.50 16.98
CA ALA A 430 11.77 10.71 16.46
C ALA A 430 11.29 9.35 15.89
N ILE A 431 10.31 8.69 16.52
CA ILE A 431 9.66 7.46 16.01
C ILE A 431 9.00 7.71 14.65
N ARG A 432 8.19 8.77 14.53
CA ARG A 432 7.48 9.11 13.29
C ARG A 432 8.45 9.41 12.14
N GLN A 433 9.56 10.06 12.45
CA GLN A 433 10.58 10.44 11.47
C GLN A 433 11.63 9.37 11.22
N GLY A 434 11.50 8.18 11.81
CA GLY A 434 12.46 7.08 11.63
C GLY A 434 13.82 7.31 12.29
N ARG A 435 13.93 8.27 13.22
CA ARG A 435 15.15 8.68 13.93
C ARG A 435 15.42 7.86 15.20
N VAL A 436 14.85 6.66 15.28
CA VAL A 436 15.04 5.71 16.39
C VAL A 436 15.16 4.29 15.81
N PRO A 437 15.70 3.32 16.56
CA PRO A 437 15.79 1.95 16.10
C PRO A 437 14.41 1.39 15.76
N LEU A 438 14.31 0.55 14.74
CA LEU A 438 13.05 -0.06 14.31
C LEU A 438 12.31 -0.77 15.45
N GLN A 439 13.04 -1.41 16.37
CA GLN A 439 12.43 -2.04 17.55
C GLN A 439 11.65 -1.07 18.44
N PHE A 440 12.01 0.21 18.47
CA PHE A 440 11.27 1.21 19.25
C PHE A 440 9.88 1.48 18.64
N LYS A 441 9.68 1.28 17.33
CA LYS A 441 8.36 1.40 16.70
C LYS A 441 7.35 0.34 17.18
N PHE A 442 7.86 -0.79 17.69
CA PHE A 442 7.05 -1.92 18.15
C PHE A 442 6.94 -1.99 19.69
N ARG A 443 7.55 -1.05 20.42
CA ARG A 443 7.45 -0.97 21.88
C ARG A 443 6.12 -0.31 22.26
N ARG A 444 5.44 -0.88 23.27
CA ARG A 444 4.21 -0.26 23.81
C ARG A 444 4.54 1.13 24.36
N PHE A 445 3.65 2.08 24.15
CA PHE A 445 3.84 3.46 24.58
C PHE A 445 4.20 3.60 26.07
N GLU A 446 3.55 2.79 26.92
CA GLU A 446 3.80 2.69 28.36
C GLU A 446 5.27 2.38 28.71
N GLN A 447 5.99 1.68 27.83
CA GLN A 447 7.40 1.35 28.05
C GLN A 447 8.31 2.57 27.93
N PHE A 448 7.91 3.62 27.21
CA PHE A 448 8.66 4.88 27.17
C PHE A 448 8.48 5.69 28.45
N ALA A 449 7.26 5.70 29.01
CA ALA A 449 7.00 6.29 30.32
C ALA A 449 7.78 5.54 31.41
N LEU A 450 7.79 4.21 31.38
CA LEU A 450 8.58 3.37 32.28
C LEU A 450 10.09 3.57 32.10
N LEU A 451 10.56 3.78 30.86
CA LEU A 451 11.95 4.10 30.62
C LEU A 451 12.31 5.46 31.22
N SER A 452 11.46 6.47 31.01
CA SER A 452 11.68 7.82 31.57
C SER A 452 11.75 7.82 33.09
N SER A 453 10.97 6.96 33.76
CA SER A 453 10.95 6.90 35.22
C SER A 453 12.24 6.40 35.84
N LYS A 454 13.04 5.63 35.09
CA LYS A 454 14.39 5.20 35.53
C LYS A 454 15.42 6.34 35.57
N PHE A 455 15.12 7.46 34.91
CA PHE A 455 16.01 8.62 34.82
C PHE A 455 15.44 9.84 35.53
N PHE A 456 14.40 9.67 36.36
CA PHE A 456 13.83 10.78 37.10
C PHE A 456 14.85 11.45 38.01
N VAL A 457 14.85 12.77 37.98
CA VAL A 457 15.58 13.62 38.92
C VAL A 457 14.56 14.13 39.92
N GLN A 458 14.87 13.98 41.20
CA GLN A 458 14.01 14.46 42.27
C GLN A 458 13.84 15.97 42.11
N THR A 459 12.60 16.43 42.01
CA THR A 459 12.30 17.86 42.02
C THR A 459 12.78 18.41 43.35
N ILE A 460 13.54 19.50 43.30
CA ILE A 460 13.91 20.31 44.46
C ILE A 460 12.64 20.48 45.30
N THR A 461 12.59 19.83 46.46
CA THR A 461 11.44 19.90 47.36
C THR A 461 11.36 21.31 47.94
N MET A 462 10.16 21.72 48.36
CA MET A 462 9.89 23.03 48.99
C MET A 462 10.84 23.42 50.15
N LEU A 463 11.65 22.49 50.67
CA LEU A 463 12.67 22.76 51.69
C LEU A 463 13.88 23.54 51.16
N ASP A 464 14.22 23.40 49.87
CA ASP A 464 15.38 24.08 49.27
C ASP A 464 15.06 25.49 48.76
N ILE A 465 13.78 25.88 48.73
CA ILE A 465 13.36 27.26 48.41
C ILE A 465 13.65 28.19 49.58
N GLN A 466 13.79 27.65 50.81
CA GLN A 466 14.15 28.44 52.00
C GLN A 466 15.66 28.74 52.09
N SER A 467 16.52 28.03 51.36
CA SER A 467 17.98 28.22 51.40
C SER A 467 18.51 29.25 50.39
N GLY A 468 17.64 29.94 49.65
CA GLY A 468 17.98 31.13 48.85
C GLY A 468 18.88 30.91 47.62
N ALA A 469 19.43 29.72 47.41
CA ALA A 469 20.41 29.47 46.34
C ALA A 469 19.80 28.97 45.02
N GLY A 470 18.52 28.59 44.99
CA GLY A 470 17.88 27.97 43.81
C GLY A 470 16.95 28.85 42.99
N ALA A 471 16.62 30.06 43.46
CA ALA A 471 15.51 30.85 42.91
C ALA A 471 15.85 31.64 41.62
N GLU A 472 17.12 31.83 41.29
CA GLU A 472 17.51 32.66 40.13
C GLU A 472 17.46 31.91 38.78
N ALA A 473 17.39 30.57 38.79
CA ALA A 473 17.40 29.77 37.55
C ALA A 473 16.03 29.64 36.84
N TYR A 474 14.94 30.11 37.45
CA TYR A 474 13.57 29.93 36.94
C TYR A 474 12.80 31.25 36.71
N ASN A 475 13.48 32.33 36.32
CA ASN A 475 12.84 33.59 35.90
C ASN A 475 12.49 33.61 34.40
N GLY A 476 11.89 32.53 33.88
CA GLY A 476 11.19 32.55 32.60
C GLY A 476 9.70 32.75 32.86
N LYS A 477 9.09 33.79 32.26
CA LYS A 477 7.67 34.21 32.38
C LYS A 477 6.65 33.06 32.25
N LEU A 478 6.50 32.27 33.30
CA LEU A 478 5.47 31.26 33.45
C LEU A 478 4.78 31.54 34.77
N ASN A 479 3.50 31.88 34.66
CA ASN A 479 2.64 32.24 35.75
C ASN A 479 2.46 31.02 36.68
N ILE A 480 3.28 30.92 37.73
CA ILE A 480 3.28 29.78 38.67
C ILE A 480 1.92 29.61 39.36
N ALA A 481 1.10 30.66 39.40
CA ALA A 481 -0.25 30.65 39.97
C ALA A 481 -1.27 29.82 39.17
N SER A 482 -1.05 29.51 37.89
CA SER A 482 -2.03 28.77 37.07
C SER A 482 -1.80 27.25 37.03
N ILE A 483 -0.80 26.72 37.73
CA ILE A 483 -0.40 25.30 37.67
C ILE A 483 -0.98 24.47 38.84
N GLN A 484 -1.68 25.10 39.79
CA GLN A 484 -2.26 24.40 40.96
C GLN A 484 -3.67 23.83 40.74
N LYS A 485 -4.27 23.99 39.55
CA LYS A 485 -5.53 23.30 39.22
C LYS A 485 -5.20 22.00 38.47
N GLU A 486 -5.46 20.88 39.12
CA GLU A 486 -5.24 19.48 38.71
C GLU A 486 -3.89 18.88 39.17
N GLY A 487 -3.97 17.95 40.13
CA GLY A 487 -2.85 17.39 40.89
C GLY A 487 -1.89 16.47 40.14
N GLN A 488 -1.45 16.83 38.93
CA GLN A 488 -0.35 16.14 38.25
C GLN A 488 0.98 16.84 38.59
N GLN A 489 1.76 16.23 39.50
CA GLN A 489 3.15 16.63 39.71
C GLN A 489 3.94 16.41 38.41
N ARG A 490 4.51 17.48 37.85
CA ARG A 490 5.44 17.37 36.72
C ARG A 490 6.70 16.63 37.16
N THR A 491 7.04 15.57 36.44
CA THR A 491 8.26 14.80 36.64
C THR A 491 9.33 15.23 35.65
N PHE A 492 10.57 15.33 36.12
CA PHE A 492 11.72 15.70 35.30
C PHE A 492 12.71 14.54 35.24
N LEU A 493 13.42 14.42 34.13
CA LEU A 493 14.43 13.39 33.91
C LEU A 493 15.79 13.98 33.50
N ASP A 494 16.85 13.24 33.83
CA ASP A 494 18.22 13.53 33.42
C ASP A 494 18.41 13.06 31.98
N TRP A 495 18.17 13.97 31.03
CA TRP A 495 18.20 13.65 29.61
C TRP A 495 19.61 13.28 29.13
N LYS A 496 20.65 13.76 29.82
CA LYS A 496 22.05 13.39 29.51
C LYS A 496 22.31 11.95 29.88
N LYS A 497 21.92 11.51 31.08
CA LYS A 497 22.01 10.09 31.47
C LYS A 497 21.20 9.18 30.56
N LEU A 498 20.02 9.63 30.14
CA LEU A 498 19.20 8.88 29.21
C LEU A 498 19.84 8.77 27.82
N LEU A 499 20.40 9.86 27.29
CA LEU A 499 21.10 9.84 26.01
C LEU A 499 22.37 9.00 26.08
N THR A 500 23.10 9.05 27.20
CA THR A 500 24.21 8.14 27.49
C THR A 500 23.73 6.69 27.55
N TYR A 501 22.56 6.41 28.13
CA TYR A 501 21.97 5.08 28.09
C TYR A 501 21.66 4.62 26.65
N PHE A 502 21.12 5.49 25.80
CA PHE A 502 20.93 5.18 24.38
C PHE A 502 22.25 4.94 23.65
N ALA A 503 23.29 5.69 23.98
CA ALA A 503 24.64 5.48 23.45
C ALA A 503 25.26 4.17 23.97
N LEU A 504 25.04 3.79 25.23
CA LEU A 504 25.58 2.55 25.82
C LEU A 504 24.85 1.29 25.33
N LEU A 505 23.61 1.40 24.86
CA LEU A 505 22.94 0.33 24.10
C LEU A 505 23.70 -0.02 22.79
N MET A 506 24.70 0.77 22.38
CA MET A 506 25.59 0.50 21.25
C MET A 506 26.71 -0.51 21.54
N SER A 507 27.12 -0.71 22.79
CA SER A 507 28.29 -1.56 23.07
C SER A 507 27.97 -3.02 22.76
N THR A 508 28.78 -3.66 21.93
CA THR A 508 28.87 -5.13 21.89
C THR A 508 29.08 -5.61 23.32
N ARG A 509 28.33 -6.62 23.79
CA ARG A 509 28.76 -7.33 25.00
C ARG A 509 30.09 -8.00 24.63
N PRO A 510 31.22 -7.63 25.25
CA PRO A 510 32.49 -8.22 24.90
C PRO A 510 32.41 -9.72 25.15
N THR A 511 32.92 -10.52 24.22
CA THR A 511 32.98 -11.97 24.44
C THR A 511 33.92 -12.27 25.59
N GLU A 512 33.79 -13.46 26.21
CA GLU A 512 34.74 -13.93 27.24
C GLU A 512 36.20 -13.86 26.74
N ARG A 513 36.42 -14.10 25.44
CA ARG A 513 37.72 -14.00 24.79
C ARG A 513 38.24 -12.55 24.75
N ASP A 514 37.37 -11.59 24.47
CA ASP A 514 37.72 -10.15 24.41
C ASP A 514 38.01 -9.61 25.82
N LEU A 515 37.22 -10.02 26.81
CA LEU A 515 37.48 -9.74 28.23
C LEU A 515 38.78 -10.38 28.70
N GLY A 516 39.10 -11.59 28.22
CA GLY A 516 40.38 -12.25 28.47
C GLY A 516 41.57 -11.47 27.92
N GLN A 517 41.48 -10.97 26.68
CA GLN A 517 42.53 -10.15 26.08
C GLN A 517 42.71 -8.80 26.79
N LEU A 518 41.62 -8.16 27.20
CA LEU A 518 41.67 -6.92 27.97
C LEU A 518 42.31 -7.14 29.35
N ARG A 519 41.98 -8.24 30.05
CA ARG A 519 42.62 -8.61 31.32
C ARG A 519 44.12 -8.83 31.16
N VAL A 520 44.56 -9.49 30.09
CA VAL A 520 45.99 -9.70 29.81
C VAL A 520 46.68 -8.34 29.57
N LYS A 521 46.11 -7.46 28.74
CA LYS A 521 46.69 -6.13 28.49
C LYS A 521 46.75 -5.25 29.75
N LEU A 522 45.70 -5.26 30.56
CA LEU A 522 45.67 -4.53 31.84
C LEU A 522 46.65 -5.12 32.86
N SER A 523 46.85 -6.44 32.87
CA SER A 523 47.84 -7.09 33.73
C SER A 523 49.29 -6.78 33.32
N VAL A 524 49.57 -6.66 32.02
CA VAL A 524 50.88 -6.24 31.49
C VAL A 524 51.14 -4.76 31.81
N ALA A 525 50.13 -3.90 31.70
CA ALA A 525 50.23 -2.50 32.13
C ALA A 525 50.41 -2.35 33.65
N ALA A 526 49.75 -3.20 34.45
CA ALA A 526 49.87 -3.22 35.90
C ALA A 526 51.19 -3.86 36.41
N ALA A 527 51.92 -4.59 35.57
CA ALA A 527 53.23 -5.17 35.87
C ALA A 527 54.39 -4.17 35.68
N ALA A 528 54.11 -2.97 35.14
CA ALA A 528 55.05 -1.86 35.14
C ALA A 528 55.35 -1.41 36.60
N PRO A 529 56.54 -0.85 36.89
CA PRO A 529 56.98 -0.57 38.26
C PRO A 529 56.08 0.42 39.05
N SER A 530 55.18 1.14 38.37
CA SER A 530 54.05 1.81 39.01
C SER A 530 52.87 0.84 39.11
N LYS A 531 52.60 0.33 40.33
CA LYS A 531 51.46 -0.53 40.69
C LYS A 531 50.04 0.03 40.39
N PHE A 532 49.93 1.12 39.65
CA PHE A 532 48.68 1.76 39.27
C PHE A 532 48.72 2.12 37.79
N ILE A 533 47.66 1.76 37.07
CA ILE A 533 47.44 2.18 35.69
C ILE A 533 47.16 3.68 35.71
N SER A 534 48.00 4.47 35.06
CA SER A 534 47.80 5.91 34.95
C SER A 534 46.57 6.21 34.09
N LYS A 535 45.93 7.38 34.32
CA LYS A 535 44.79 7.84 33.50
C LYS A 535 45.15 7.89 32.01
N LYS A 536 46.40 8.18 31.68
CA LYS A 536 46.90 8.22 30.30
C LYS A 536 46.95 6.81 29.70
N GLU A 537 47.53 5.84 30.41
CA GLU A 537 47.56 4.44 29.98
C GLU A 537 46.17 3.82 29.86
N PHE A 538 45.22 4.21 30.72
CA PHE A 538 43.81 3.78 30.61
C PHE A 538 43.11 4.35 29.36
N VAL A 539 43.43 5.58 28.98
CA VAL A 539 42.88 6.26 27.80
C VAL A 539 43.53 5.77 26.51
N ASP A 540 44.81 5.38 26.57
CA ASP A 540 45.58 4.88 25.42
C ASP A 540 45.28 3.39 25.10
N VAL A 541 44.45 2.70 25.91
CA VAL A 541 43.90 1.40 25.52
C VAL A 541 42.92 1.64 24.36
N PRO A 542 43.14 1.04 23.17
CA PRO A 542 42.23 1.20 22.05
C PRO A 542 40.81 0.84 22.47
N PHE A 543 39.93 1.83 22.51
CA PHE A 543 38.53 1.61 22.84
C PHE A 543 37.91 0.80 21.71
N TRP A 544 37.14 -0.25 22.06
CA TRP A 544 36.36 -1.04 21.11
C TRP A 544 35.31 -0.24 20.29
N PHE A 545 35.24 1.08 20.51
CA PHE A 545 34.23 1.98 19.97
C PHE A 545 34.67 2.72 18.69
N ASP A 546 35.96 2.73 18.32
CA ASP A 546 36.47 3.64 17.28
C ASP A 546 36.98 2.98 15.99
N GLU A 547 37.03 1.64 15.87
CA GLU A 547 37.65 0.99 14.69
C GLU A 547 36.69 0.29 13.70
N VAL A 548 35.37 0.52 13.77
CA VAL A 548 34.46 0.01 12.74
C VAL A 548 33.43 1.08 12.31
N GLU A 549 33.92 2.19 11.78
CA GLU A 549 33.22 2.95 10.73
C GLU A 549 34.19 3.13 9.55
N GLY A 550 33.70 2.88 8.33
CA GLY A 550 34.47 2.48 7.16
C GLY A 550 35.62 3.40 6.75
N LYS A 551 36.66 2.79 6.15
CA LYS A 551 37.70 3.51 5.43
C LYS A 551 37.07 4.43 4.35
N PRO A 552 37.54 5.68 4.19
CA PRO A 552 37.10 6.53 3.10
C PRO A 552 37.50 5.94 1.74
N ASP A 553 36.69 6.25 0.73
CA ASP A 553 36.92 5.93 -0.68
C ASP A 553 38.34 6.34 -1.09
N SER A 554 39.13 5.39 -1.61
CA SER A 554 40.51 5.60 -2.03
C SER A 554 40.66 6.65 -3.14
N THR A 555 39.58 6.99 -3.86
CA THR A 555 39.60 8.12 -4.79
C THR A 555 39.56 9.49 -4.11
N LEU A 556 39.01 9.58 -2.89
CA LEU A 556 38.99 10.80 -2.06
C LEU A 556 40.33 11.02 -1.32
N GLU A 557 41.01 9.93 -0.97
CA GLU A 557 42.34 9.98 -0.34
C GLU A 557 43.43 10.44 -1.33
N ALA A 558 43.31 10.08 -2.61
CA ALA A 558 44.20 10.58 -3.67
C ALA A 558 44.02 12.09 -3.94
N GLN A 559 42.79 12.60 -3.85
CA GLN A 559 42.48 14.03 -4.04
C GLN A 559 42.96 14.92 -2.88
N TRP A 560 43.23 14.37 -1.70
CA TRP A 560 43.75 15.10 -0.54
C TRP A 560 45.27 15.13 -0.44
N ILE A 561 45.99 14.31 -1.20
CA ILE A 561 47.46 14.31 -1.23
C ILE A 561 47.99 15.33 -2.25
N GLU A 562 47.15 15.81 -3.17
CA GLU A 562 47.51 16.85 -4.17
C GLU A 562 47.09 18.29 -3.78
N GLN A 563 46.62 18.52 -2.54
CA GLN A 563 46.48 19.86 -1.93
C GLN A 563 47.38 19.97 -0.71
#